data_AF-A0A353ZYI7-F1
#
_entry.id   AF-A0A353ZYI7-F1
#
_cell.length_a   1.000
_cell.length_b   1.000
_cell.length_c   1.000
_cell.angle_alpha   90.00
_cell.angle_beta   90.00
_cell.angle_gamma   90.00
#
_symmetry.space_group_name_H-M   'P 1'
#
loop_
_entity.id
_entity.type
_entity.pdbx_description
1 polymer ?
#
loop_
_entity_poly.entity_id
_entity_poly.type
_entity_poly.pdbx_seq_one_letter_code
_entity_poly.pdbx_strand_id
1 'polypeptide(L)' 'PTTEAIKEVSFGLLRERLEHSLTSLEKLDIPGDMLRQQALITPSCGTGSLDTKDALKVFSLLKELRNSYVEG' A
#
# COMPACT_ATOMS: atom_id res chain seq x y z
N PRO A 1 2.21 -2.33 6.81
CA PRO A 1 2.78 -3.05 7.97
C PRO A 1 1.81 -3.04 9.16
N THR A 2 1.83 -4.09 9.97
CA THR A 2 0.92 -4.31 11.11
C THR A 2 1.67 -4.42 12.44
N THR A 3 2.85 -3.80 12.49
CA THR A 3 3.74 -3.76 13.66
C THR A 3 4.01 -2.30 14.02
N GLU A 4 4.72 -2.08 15.13
CA GLU A 4 5.24 -0.77 15.58
C GLU A 4 5.96 0.03 14.48
N ALA A 5 6.47 -0.65 13.44
CA ALA A 5 7.07 -0.02 12.27
C ALA A 5 6.14 0.97 11.56
N ILE A 6 4.81 0.90 11.75
CA ILE A 6 3.87 1.86 11.18
C ILE A 6 4.13 3.30 11.64
N LYS A 7 4.75 3.50 12.80
CA LYS A 7 5.07 4.83 13.36
C LYS A 7 6.01 5.63 12.44
N GLU A 8 6.96 4.94 11.81
CA GLU A 8 7.96 5.53 10.91
C GLU A 8 7.56 5.52 9.43
N VAL A 9 6.45 4.85 9.09
CA VAL A 9 6.00 4.74 7.69
C VAL A 9 5.27 6.00 7.27
N SER A 10 5.66 6.51 6.09
CA SER A 10 5.04 7.63 5.39
C SER A 10 4.35 7.17 4.10
N PHE A 11 3.44 8.00 3.61
CA PHE A 11 2.76 7.78 2.32
C PHE A 11 3.75 7.65 1.16
N GLY A 12 4.73 8.57 1.07
CA GLY A 12 5.72 8.57 -0.02
C GLY A 12 6.51 7.27 -0.10
N LEU A 13 6.95 6.74 1.05
CA LEU A 13 7.67 5.46 1.13
C LEU A 13 6.79 4.28 0.67
N LEU A 14 5.50 4.28 1.02
CA LEU A 14 4.58 3.22 0.57
C LEU A 14 4.32 3.30 -0.94
N ARG A 15 4.16 4.51 -1.48
CA ARG A 15 3.98 4.74 -2.91
C ARG A 15 5.19 4.26 -3.71
N GLU A 16 6.39 4.62 -3.28
CA GLU A 16 7.63 4.19 -3.93
C GLU A 16 7.77 2.67 -3.92
N ARG A 17 7.50 2.02 -2.78
CA ARG A 17 7.53 0.54 -2.67
C ARG A 17 6.53 -0.12 -3.60
N LEU A 18 5.30 0.39 -3.67
CA LEU A 18 4.27 -0.14 -4.55
C LEU A 18 4.67 0.01 -6.02
N GLU A 19 5.12 1.19 -6.45
CA GLU A 19 5.57 1.43 -7.84
C GLU A 19 6.76 0.55 -8.21
N HIS A 20 7.72 0.38 -7.30
CA HIS A 20 8.84 -0.52 -7.52
C HIS A 20 8.36 -1.96 -7.75
N SER A 21 7.44 -2.45 -6.92
CA SER A 21 6.86 -3.80 -7.07
C SER A 21 6.09 -3.97 -8.37
N LEU A 22 5.27 -2.98 -8.77
CA LEU A 22 4.52 -3.02 -10.03
C LEU A 22 5.47 -3.01 -11.24
N THR A 23 6.45 -2.12 -11.24
CA THR A 23 7.46 -2.03 -12.31
C THR A 23 8.25 -3.35 -12.44
N SER A 24 8.53 -4.03 -11.32
CA SER A 24 9.17 -5.36 -11.35
C SER A 24 8.30 -6.43 -12.03
N LEU A 25 6.97 -6.35 -11.90
CA LEU A 25 6.03 -7.26 -12.56
C LEU A 25 5.85 -6.91 -14.05
N GLU A 26 5.83 -5.61 -14.39
CA GLU A 26 5.80 -5.14 -15.79
C GLU A 26 7.02 -5.64 -16.59
N LYS A 27 8.20 -5.70 -15.96
CA LYS A 27 9.42 -6.29 -16.56
C LYS A 27 9.30 -7.78 -16.87
N LEU A 28 8.30 -8.48 -16.31
CA LEU A 28 7.97 -9.87 -16.60
C LEU A 28 6.87 -9.99 -17.68
N ASP A 29 6.63 -8.92 -18.45
CA ASP A 29 5.65 -8.83 -19.52
C ASP A 29 4.18 -8.92 -19.04
N ILE A 30 3.94 -8.58 -17.76
CA ILE A 30 2.59 -8.46 -17.20
C ILE A 30 2.07 -7.04 -17.47
N PRO A 31 0.89 -6.86 -18.11
CA PRO A 31 0.37 -5.53 -18.42
C PRO A 31 0.17 -4.65 -17.18
N GLY A 32 0.81 -3.48 -17.15
CA GLY A 32 0.76 -2.53 -16.03
C GLY A 32 -0.67 -2.07 -15.70
N ASP A 33 -1.49 -1.81 -16.71
CA ASP A 33 -2.89 -1.41 -16.54
C ASP A 33 -3.70 -2.49 -15.82
N MET A 34 -3.46 -3.76 -16.16
CA MET A 34 -4.12 -4.90 -15.51
C MET A 34 -3.72 -4.97 -14.03
N LEU A 35 -2.43 -4.81 -13.72
CA LEU A 35 -1.94 -4.80 -12.34
C LEU A 35 -2.60 -3.69 -11.52
N ARG A 36 -2.70 -2.48 -12.07
CA ARG A 36 -3.26 -1.31 -11.38
C ARG A 36 -4.78 -1.43 -11.17
N GLN A 37 -5.50 -1.98 -12.15
CA GLN A 37 -6.94 -2.18 -12.06
C GLN A 37 -7.35 -3.34 -11.13
N GLN A 38 -6.49 -4.36 -10.99
CA GLN A 38 -6.83 -5.59 -10.27
C GLN A 38 -6.10 -5.74 -8.92
N ALA A 39 -5.21 -4.81 -8.56
CA ALA A 39 -4.50 -4.84 -7.29
C ALA A 39 -5.42 -4.55 -6.10
N LEU A 40 -5.28 -5.37 -5.05
CA LEU A 40 -5.88 -5.11 -3.75
C LEU A 40 -4.81 -4.58 -2.79
N ILE A 41 -5.04 -3.39 -2.24
CA ILE A 41 -4.15 -2.78 -1.24
C ILE A 41 -4.71 -3.10 0.15
N THR A 42 -3.99 -3.94 0.91
CA THR A 42 -4.38 -4.35 2.26
C THR A 42 -3.23 -4.18 3.24
N PRO A 43 -3.50 -4.14 4.55
CA PRO A 43 -2.45 -4.44 5.51
C PRO A 43 -1.97 -5.90 5.31
N SER A 44 -0.73 -6.16 5.71
CA SER A 44 -0.10 -7.50 5.60
C SER A 44 -0.79 -8.57 6.45
N CYS A 45 -1.47 -8.16 7.52
CA CYS A 45 -2.28 -8.98 8.41
C CYS A 45 -3.37 -8.09 9.03
N GLY A 46 -4.12 -8.58 10.03
CA GLY A 46 -5.00 -7.74 10.83
C GLY A 46 -4.22 -6.70 11.66
N THR A 47 -4.90 -5.62 12.08
CA THR A 47 -4.36 -4.58 12.96
C THR A 47 -4.71 -4.80 14.43
N GLY A 48 -5.17 -6.00 14.82
CA GLY A 48 -5.70 -6.28 16.15
C GLY A 48 -4.69 -6.21 17.29
N SER A 49 -3.40 -6.22 16.99
CA SER A 49 -2.30 -6.06 17.95
C SER A 49 -1.83 -4.60 18.10
N LEU A 50 -2.33 -3.68 17.28
CA LEU A 50 -1.98 -2.26 17.34
C LEU A 50 -2.95 -1.52 18.26
N ASP A 51 -2.50 -0.41 18.84
CA ASP A 51 -3.42 0.54 19.45
C ASP A 51 -4.33 1.19 18.39
N THR A 52 -5.41 1.82 18.85
CA THR A 52 -6.40 2.44 17.96
C THR A 52 -5.80 3.52 17.06
N LYS A 53 -4.84 4.31 17.56
CA LYS A 53 -4.23 5.42 16.81
C LYS A 53 -3.40 4.87 15.66
N ASP A 54 -2.60 3.85 15.93
CA ASP A 54 -1.74 3.22 14.94
C ASP A 54 -2.56 2.42 13.92
N ALA A 55 -3.62 1.73 14.36
CA ALA A 55 -4.56 1.08 13.45
C ALA A 55 -5.23 2.09 12.49
N LEU A 56 -5.71 3.23 13.01
CA LEU A 56 -6.27 4.30 12.17
C LEU A 56 -5.24 4.87 11.20
N LYS A 57 -3.99 5.03 11.63
CA LYS A 57 -2.88 5.44 10.75
C LYS A 57 -2.68 4.46 9.60
N VAL A 58 -2.71 3.14 9.86
CA VAL A 58 -2.64 2.11 8.80
C VAL A 58 -3.75 2.35 7.77
N PHE A 59 -5.00 2.46 8.21
CA PHE A 59 -6.14 2.61 7.29
C PHE A 59 -6.12 3.94 6.52
N SER A 60 -5.68 5.04 7.13
CA SER A 60 -5.51 6.33 6.43
C SER A 60 -4.49 6.21 5.31
N LEU A 61 -3.30 5.67 5.61
CA LEU A 61 -2.23 5.50 4.64
C LEU A 61 -2.64 4.59 3.47
N LEU A 62 -3.35 3.49 3.74
CA LEU A 62 -3.83 2.59 2.69
C LEU A 62 -4.91 3.25 1.82
N LYS A 63 -5.80 4.05 2.42
CA LYS A 63 -6.82 4.81 1.68
C LYS A 63 -6.18 5.87 0.78
N GLU A 64 -5.21 6.61 1.29
CA GLU A 64 -4.43 7.59 0.52
C GLU A 64 -3.69 6.90 -0.63
N LEU A 65 -3.03 5.76 -0.36
CA LEU A 65 -2.31 4.99 -1.37
C LEU A 65 -3.24 4.55 -2.49
N ARG A 66 -4.39 3.95 -2.17
CA ARG A 66 -5.40 3.59 -3.16
C ARG A 66 -5.86 4.78 -4.00
N ASN A 67 -6.19 5.90 -3.36
CA ASN A 67 -6.70 7.07 -4.07
C ASN A 67 -5.70 7.61 -5.09
N SER A 68 -4.40 7.56 -4.77
CA SER A 68 -3.35 8.02 -5.70
C SER A 68 -3.19 7.19 -6.98
N TYR A 69 -3.88 6.05 -7.08
CA TYR A 69 -3.87 5.14 -8.25
C TYR A 69 -5.23 5.04 -8.95
N VAL A 70 -6.33 5.40 -8.28
CA VAL A 70 -7.69 5.34 -8.84
C VAL A 70 -8.09 6.66 -9.52
N GLU A 71 -7.39 7.77 -9.24
CA GLU A 71 -7.58 9.07 -9.91
C GLU A 71 -6.72 9.24 -11.18
N GLY A 72 -6.44 8.14 -11.90
CA GLY A 72 -5.76 8.11 -13.20
C GLY A 72 -6.70 7.72 -14.33
#